data_AF-A0A2E9CMY2-F1
#
_entry.id   AF-A0A2E9CMY2-F1
#
_cell.length_a   1.000
_cell.length_b   1.000
_cell.length_c   1.000
_cell.angle_alpha   90.00
_cell.angle_beta   90.00
_cell.angle_gamma   90.00
#
_symmetry.space_group_name_H-M   'P 1'
#
loop_
_entity.id
_entity.type
_entity.pdbx_description
1 polymer ?
#
loop_
_entity_poly.entity_id
_entity_poly.type
_entity_poly.pdbx_seq_one_letter_code
_entity_poly.pdbx_strand_id
1 'polypeptide(L)' 'MTDIKLGRLPDRTPVKLAISVPPDLHLALADYATIYHETYGDDQAIADLVPHMLSAFLASDRGFAKARAGLAARHK' A
#
# COMPACT_ATOMS: atom_id res chain seq x y z
N MET A 1 -2.47 -32.94 20.89
CA MET A 1 -2.77 -32.43 19.54
C MET A 1 -1.50 -31.77 19.04
N THR A 2 -0.94 -32.31 17.97
CA THR A 2 0.37 -31.93 17.43
C THR A 2 0.31 -30.53 16.82
N ASP A 3 0.99 -29.58 17.46
CA ASP A 3 1.14 -28.22 16.96
C ASP A 3 2.05 -28.24 15.72
N ILE A 4 1.54 -27.77 14.59
CA ILE A 4 2.31 -27.69 13.36
C ILE A 4 3.25 -26.48 13.45
N LYS A 5 4.51 -26.65 13.01
CA LYS A 5 5.53 -25.58 13.05
C LYS A 5 5.13 -24.33 12.25
N LEU A 6 4.17 -24.46 11.35
CA LEU A 6 3.58 -23.33 10.63
C LEU A 6 2.31 -22.90 11.36
N GLY A 7 2.45 -21.87 12.21
CA GLY A 7 1.31 -21.17 12.77
C GLY A 7 0.40 -20.62 11.66
N ARG A 8 -0.85 -20.29 12.02
CA ARG A 8 -1.84 -19.75 11.09
C ARG A 8 -1.24 -18.59 10.29
N LEU A 9 -1.27 -18.71 8.96
CA LEU A 9 -0.82 -17.65 8.07
C LEU A 9 -1.61 -16.37 8.34
N PRO A 10 -0.97 -15.18 8.21
CA PRO A 10 -1.69 -13.91 8.34
C PRO A 10 -2.84 -13.87 7.33
N ASP A 11 -3.93 -13.21 7.69
CA ASP A 11 -5.00 -12.94 6.74
C ASP A 11 -4.44 -12.10 5.60
N ARG A 12 -4.51 -12.64 4.39
CA ARG A 12 -4.03 -12.01 3.16
C ARG A 12 -5.19 -11.56 2.27
N THR A 13 -6.42 -11.60 2.78
CA THR A 13 -7.60 -11.18 2.04
C THR A 13 -7.47 -9.69 1.70
N PRO A 14 -7.40 -9.32 0.40
CA PRO A 14 -7.31 -7.92 0.03
C PRO A 14 -8.57 -7.17 0.46
N VAL A 15 -8.41 -6.04 1.11
CA VAL A 15 -9.51 -5.15 1.45
C VAL A 15 -9.69 -4.15 0.31
N LYS A 16 -10.83 -4.19 -0.36
CA LYS A 16 -11.17 -3.20 -1.40
C LYS A 16 -11.52 -1.87 -0.74
N LEU A 17 -10.83 -0.81 -1.15
CA LEU A 17 -11.12 0.57 -0.73
C LEU A 17 -11.56 1.36 -1.97
N ALA A 18 -12.79 1.87 -1.96
CA ALA A 18 -13.26 2.80 -2.99
C ALA A 18 -12.92 4.24 -2.56
N ILE A 19 -12.19 4.97 -3.39
CA ILE A 19 -11.78 6.36 -3.14
C ILE A 19 -12.20 7.26 -4.31
N SER A 20 -12.53 8.51 -3.99
CA SER A 20 -12.65 9.59 -4.98
C SER A 20 -11.40 10.46 -4.90
N VAL A 21 -10.74 10.70 -6.02
CA VAL A 21 -9.55 11.55 -6.09
C VAL A 21 -9.88 12.84 -6.85
N PRO A 22 -9.27 13.99 -6.48
CA PRO A 22 -9.38 15.21 -7.28
C PRO A 22 -8.83 15.00 -8.70
N PRO A 23 -9.32 15.76 -9.70
CA PRO A 23 -8.86 15.65 -11.09
C PRO A 23 -7.34 15.80 -11.24
N ASP A 24 -6.73 16.75 -10.53
CA ASP A 24 -5.28 16.99 -10.60
C ASP A 24 -4.47 15.78 -10.13
N LEU A 25 -4.94 15.08 -9.09
CA LEU A 25 -4.30 13.87 -8.60
C LEU A 25 -4.48 12.72 -9.61
N HIS A 26 -5.65 12.61 -10.24
CA HIS A 26 -5.86 11.61 -11.29
C HIS A 26 -4.89 11.81 -12.47
N LEU A 27 -4.71 13.06 -12.92
CA LEU A 27 -3.76 13.37 -13.99
C LEU A 27 -2.32 13.01 -13.60
N ALA A 28 -1.88 13.39 -12.40
CA ALA A 28 -0.56 13.04 -11.90
C ALA A 28 -0.32 11.52 -11.80
N LEU A 29 -1.37 10.75 -11.43
CA LEU A 29 -1.30 9.29 -11.41
C LEU A 29 -1.21 8.67 -12.81
N ALA A 30 -1.90 9.26 -13.79
CA ALA A 30 -1.81 8.83 -15.19
C ALA A 30 -0.43 9.12 -15.79
N ASP A 31 0.14 10.29 -15.50
CA ASP A 31 1.51 10.63 -15.90
C ASP A 31 2.51 9.67 -15.28
N TYR A 32 2.34 9.34 -13.99
CA TYR A 32 3.20 8.37 -13.33
C TYR A 32 3.13 6.97 -13.98
N ALA A 33 1.93 6.49 -14.33
CA ALA A 33 1.78 5.21 -15.01
C ALA A 33 2.48 5.21 -16.37
N THR A 34 2.40 6.31 -17.11
CA THR A 34 3.11 6.49 -18.39
C THR A 34 4.62 6.41 -18.19
N ILE A 35 5.17 7.15 -17.22
CA ILE A 35 6.60 7.14 -16.91
C ILE A 35 7.05 5.76 -16.42
N TYR A 36 6.23 5.07 -15.63
CA TYR A 36 6.52 3.71 -15.17
C TYR A 36 6.66 2.76 -16.35
N HIS A 37 5.73 2.81 -17.30
CA HIS A 37 5.79 2.03 -18.53
C HIS A 37 7.04 2.35 -19.36
N GLU A 38 7.36 3.63 -19.56
CA GLU A 38 8.58 4.04 -20.27
C GLU A 38 9.86 3.55 -19.58
N THR A 39 9.86 3.50 -18.26
CA THR A 39 11.02 3.10 -17.45
C THR A 39 11.24 1.59 -17.43
N TYR A 40 10.17 0.81 -17.30
CA TYR A 40 10.25 -0.64 -17.05
C TYR A 40 9.72 -1.50 -18.21
N GLY A 41 9.09 -0.90 -19.21
CA GLY A 41 8.45 -1.60 -20.34
C GLY A 41 7.17 -2.34 -19.95
N ASP A 42 6.66 -2.16 -18.74
CA ASP A 42 5.51 -2.86 -18.19
C ASP A 42 4.34 -1.89 -18.02
N ASP A 43 3.19 -2.25 -18.58
CA ASP A 43 1.96 -1.45 -18.49
C ASP A 43 1.16 -1.89 -17.26
N GLN A 44 1.03 -0.98 -16.29
CA GLN A 44 0.37 -1.23 -15.02
C GLN A 44 -0.74 -0.22 -14.81
N ALA A 45 -1.94 -0.71 -14.48
CA ALA A 45 -3.06 0.16 -14.19
C ALA A 45 -2.76 1.00 -12.94
N ILE A 46 -3.28 2.25 -12.90
CA ILE A 46 -3.18 3.12 -11.72
C ILE A 46 -3.66 2.39 -10.46
N ALA A 47 -4.73 1.59 -10.56
CA ALA A 47 -5.28 0.83 -9.44
C ALA A 47 -4.32 -0.22 -8.86
N ASP A 48 -3.38 -0.72 -9.66
CA ASP A 48 -2.36 -1.68 -9.23
C ASP A 48 -1.14 -0.95 -8.66
N LEU A 49 -0.79 0.22 -9.21
CA LEU A 49 0.33 1.05 -8.72
C LEU A 49 0.02 1.72 -7.38
N VAL A 50 -1.21 2.20 -7.17
CA VAL A 50 -1.62 2.96 -5.98
C VAL A 50 -1.34 2.23 -4.65
N PRO A 51 -1.69 0.93 -4.48
CA PRO A 51 -1.35 0.18 -3.27
C PRO A 51 0.16 0.17 -2.97
N HIS A 52 1.00 0.04 -3.99
CA HIS A 52 2.45 0.06 -3.84
C HIS A 52 2.96 1.46 -3.47
N MET A 53 2.44 2.51 -4.11
CA MET A 53 2.76 3.90 -3.76
C MET A 53 2.40 4.22 -2.31
N LEU A 54 1.20 3.83 -1.87
CA LEU A 54 0.75 4.04 -0.49
C LEU A 54 1.59 3.26 0.51
N SER A 55 1.97 2.02 0.18
CA SER A 55 2.86 1.22 1.02
C SER A 55 4.22 1.88 1.19
N ALA A 56 4.83 2.35 0.09
CA ALA A 56 6.11 3.05 0.11
C ALA A 56 6.04 4.38 0.88
N PHE A 57 4.96 5.14 0.68
CA PHE A 57 4.71 6.38 1.42
C PHE A 57 4.64 6.12 2.93
N LEU A 58 3.79 5.20 3.38
CA LEU A 58 3.65 4.87 4.79
C LEU A 58 4.95 4.29 5.41
N ALA A 59 5.72 3.54 4.64
CA ALA A 59 7.01 3.00 5.08
C ALA A 59 8.10 4.08 5.23
N SER A 60 8.05 5.13 4.40
CA SER A 60 9.03 6.23 4.44
C SER A 60 8.72 7.29 5.52
N ASP A 61 7.45 7.40 5.95
CA ASP A 61 7.04 8.34 7.00
C ASP A 61 7.42 7.85 8.41
N ARG A 62 8.55 8.35 8.92
CA ARG A 62 9.03 8.07 10.29
C ARG A 62 8.10 8.63 11.38
N GLY A 63 7.41 9.73 11.11
CA GLY A 63 6.45 10.34 12.05
C GLY A 63 5.25 9.42 12.24
N PHE A 64 4.70 8.94 11.13
CA PHE A 64 3.67 7.90 11.13
C PHE A 64 4.11 6.64 11.85
N ALA A 65 5.32 6.13 11.57
CA ALA A 65 5.84 4.92 12.21
C ALA A 65 5.88 5.03 13.75
N LYS A 66 6.37 6.17 14.27
CA LYS A 66 6.40 6.43 15.73
C LYS A 66 4.99 6.52 16.32
N ALA A 67 4.09 7.26 15.67
CA ALA A 67 2.71 7.39 16.12
C ALA A 67 1.99 6.03 16.15
N ARG A 68 2.17 5.21 15.12
CA ARG A 68 1.59 3.87 15.01
C ARG A 68 2.09 2.92 16.10
N ALA A 69 3.38 2.96 16.45
CA ALA A 69 3.93 2.19 17.56
C ALA A 69 3.28 2.58 18.90
N GLY A 70 3.07 3.89 19.12
CA GLY A 70 2.34 4.40 20.29
C GLY A 70 0.89 3.94 20.36
N LEU A 71 0.19 3.83 19.21
CA LEU A 71 -1.17 3.28 19.14
C LEU A 71 -1.21 1.79 19.51
N ALA A 72 -0.27 0.99 19.00
CA ALA A 72 -0.20 -0.44 19.30
C ALA A 72 0.03 -0.70 20.81
N ALA A 73 0.81 0.14 21.47
CA ALA A 73 1.04 0.05 22.91
C ALA A 73 -0.20 0.40 23.76
N ARG A 74 -1.13 1.20 23.25
CA ARG A 74 -2.38 1.58 23.93
C ARG A 74 -3.48 0.52 23.85
N HIS A 75 -3.41 -0.33 22.84
CA HIS A 75 -4.40 -1.38 22.58
C HIS A 75 -4.01 -2.73 23.21
N LYS A 76 -2.90 -2.75 23.96
CA LYS A 76 -2.35 -3.92 24.64
C LYS A 76 -2.51 -3.75 26.14
#